data_AF-A0AAV4WIA5-F1
#
_entry.id   AF-A0AAV4WIA5-F1
#
_cell.length_a   1.000
_cell.length_b   1.000
_cell.length_c   1.000
_cell.angle_alpha   90.00
_cell.angle_beta   90.00
_cell.angle_gamma   90.00
#
_symmetry.space_group_name_H-M   'P 1'
#
loop_
_entity.id
_entity.type
_entity.pdbx_description
1 polymer ?
#
loop_
_entity_poly.entity_id
_entity_poly.type
_entity_poly.pdbx_seq_one_letter_code
_entity_poly.pdbx_strand_id
1 'polypeptide(L)' 'MRLTIQTNCPMHLRKYPLDKQACPLVIGSFAYTARDVLYQWNGPNPVAVADDVTLSQYDYLNITLANNTETDSKVNNFLG' A
#
# COMPACT_ATOMS: atom_id res chain seq x y z
N MET A 1 12.65 -3.58 13.46
CA MET A 1 12.97 -2.52 12.48
C MET A 1 11.79 -1.58 12.36
N ARG A 2 12.00 -0.28 12.10
CA ARG A 2 10.93 0.72 11.89
C ARG A 2 11.23 1.48 10.60
N LEU A 3 10.23 1.63 9.74
CA LEU A 3 10.32 2.33 8.47
C LEU A 3 9.25 3.43 8.44
N THR A 4 9.62 4.59 7.91
CA THR A 4 8.68 5.68 7.60
C THR A 4 8.75 5.91 6.11
N ILE A 5 7.62 5.87 5.42
CA ILE A 5 7.55 5.94 3.96
C ILE A 5 6.65 7.13 3.59
N GLN A 6 7.06 7.88 2.58
CA GLN A 6 6.25 8.92 1.96
C GLN A 6 6.01 8.54 0.50
N THR A 7 4.75 8.45 0.10
CA THR A 7 4.34 8.08 -1.25
C THR A 7 3.32 9.07 -1.80
N ASN A 8 3.23 9.17 -3.12
CA ASN A 8 2.18 9.95 -3.76
C ASN A 8 0.85 9.19 -3.69
N CYS A 9 -0.20 9.85 -3.20
CA CYS A 9 -1.57 9.33 -3.27
C CYS A 9 -2.43 10.29 -4.12
N PRO A 10 -2.77 9.93 -5.37
CA PRO A 10 -3.58 10.79 -6.23
C PRO A 10 -5.02 10.91 -5.69
N MET A 11 -5.53 12.13 -5.60
CA MET A 11 -6.87 12.42 -5.08
C MET A 11 -7.89 12.59 -6.20
N HIS A 12 -9.09 12.05 -6.01
CA HIS A 12 -10.19 12.13 -6.95
C HIS A 12 -11.32 13.03 -6.42
N LEU A 13 -11.12 14.34 -6.54
CA LEU A 13 -11.98 15.41 -5.96
C LEU A 13 -13.33 15.63 -6.68
N ARG A 14 -13.89 14.61 -7.34
CA ARG A 14 -15.15 14.75 -8.10
C ARG A 14 -16.38 15.00 -7.22
N LYS A 15 -16.33 14.59 -5.96
CA LYS A 15 -17.43 14.70 -4.99
C LYS A 15 -17.04 15.51 -3.75
N TYR A 16 -16.04 16.37 -3.86
CA TYR A 16 -15.59 17.19 -2.74
C TYR A 16 -16.77 17.95 -2.10
N PRO A 17 -16.91 17.96 -0.75
CA PRO A 17 -16.01 17.41 0.27
C PRO A 17 -16.33 15.97 0.72
N LEU A 18 -17.23 15.27 0.04
CA LEU A 18 -17.73 13.92 0.40
C LEU A 18 -17.09 12.81 -0.45
N ASP A 19 -15.90 13.05 -1.00
CA ASP A 19 -15.17 12.09 -1.81
C ASP A 19 -14.41 11.07 -0.97
N LYS A 20 -13.99 9.98 -1.62
CA LYS A 20 -13.22 8.89 -1.00
C LYS A 20 -11.92 8.74 -1.76
N GLN A 21 -10.82 8.67 -1.03
CA GLN A 21 -9.50 8.46 -1.61
C GLN A 21 -9.04 7.02 -1.39
N ALA A 22 -8.38 6.46 -2.40
CA ALA A 22 -7.72 5.17 -2.31
C ALA A 22 -6.21 5.35 -2.52
N CYS A 23 -5.42 4.97 -1.52
CA CYS A 23 -3.96 5.09 -1.54
C CYS A 23 -3.32 3.69 -1.55
N PRO A 24 -3.11 3.08 -2.74
CA PRO A 24 -2.50 1.77 -2.82
C PRO A 24 -1.02 1.83 -2.42
N LEU A 25 -0.61 0.93 -1.54
CA LEU A 25 0.78 0.71 -1.15
C LEU A 25 1.23 -0.66 -1.65
N VAL A 26 2.34 -0.70 -2.39
CA VAL A 26 2.94 -1.94 -2.87
C VAL A 26 4.29 -2.13 -2.18
N ILE A 27 4.47 -3.30 -1.58
CA ILE A 27 5.70 -3.66 -0.87
C ILE A 27 6.27 -4.91 -1.53
N GLY A 28 7.56 -4.88 -1.85
CA GLY A 28 8.27 -5.99 -2.46
C GLY A 28 9.77 -5.83 -2.37
N SER A 29 10.50 -6.84 -2.81
CA SER A 29 11.96 -6.77 -2.97
C SER A 29 12.34 -5.93 -4.17
N PHE A 30 13.36 -5.11 -3.99
CA PHE A 30 14.03 -4.45 -5.11
C PHE A 30 14.94 -5.40 -5.90
N ALA A 31 15.61 -6.33 -5.21
CA ALA A 31 16.68 -7.16 -5.79
C ALA A 31 16.27 -8.59 -6.19
N TYR A 32 15.07 -9.02 -5.81
CA TYR A 32 14.61 -10.39 -6.01
C TYR A 32 13.31 -10.42 -6.79
N THR A 33 13.19 -11.44 -7.62
CA THR A 33 12.04 -11.69 -8.46
C THR A 33 11.11 -12.68 -7.76
N ALA A 34 9.90 -12.86 -8.28
CA ALA A 34 8.97 -13.87 -7.76
C ALA A 34 9.49 -15.33 -7.92
N ARG A 35 10.54 -15.56 -8.71
CA ARG A 35 11.20 -16.87 -8.82
C ARG A 35 12.16 -17.14 -7.66
N ASP A 36 12.71 -16.09 -7.08
CA ASP A 36 13.69 -16.18 -5.99
C ASP A 36 12.97 -16.13 -4.63
N VAL A 37 12.01 -15.21 -4.49
CA VAL A 37 11.30 -14.96 -3.23
C VAL A 37 9.82 -14.70 -3.50
N LEU A 38 8.94 -15.44 -2.81
CA LEU A 38 7.50 -15.22 -2.81
C LEU A 38 7.04 -14.55 -1.52
N TYR A 39 6.48 -13.35 -1.64
CA TYR A 39 5.90 -12.61 -0.52
C TYR A 39 4.43 -12.99 -0.33
N GLN A 40 4.05 -13.26 0.91
CA GLN A 40 2.67 -13.56 1.30
C GLN A 40 2.34 -12.86 2.62
N TRP A 41 1.10 -12.39 2.73
CA TRP A 41 0.59 -11.83 3.98
C TRP A 41 0.59 -12.88 5.11
N ASN A 42 1.03 -12.47 6.30
CA ASN A 42 1.14 -13.38 7.43
C ASN A 42 -0.16 -13.47 8.25
N GLY A 43 -0.91 -14.56 8.05
CA GLY A 43 -2.08 -14.89 8.88
C GLY A 43 -3.33 -14.04 8.61
N PRO A 44 -4.33 -14.08 9.51
CA PRO A 44 -5.64 -13.48 9.28
C PRO A 44 -5.63 -11.94 9.35
N ASN A 45 -4.76 -11.35 10.18
CA ASN A 45 -4.65 -9.90 10.38
C ASN A 45 -3.20 -9.45 10.14
N PRO A 46 -2.73 -9.49 8.88
CA PRO A 46 -1.33 -9.23 8.56
C PRO A 46 -0.96 -7.74 8.60
N VAL A 47 -1.97 -6.86 8.60
CA VAL A 47 -1.81 -5.42 8.77
C VAL A 47 -2.74 -4.97 9.89
N ALA A 48 -2.17 -4.25 10.85
CA ALA A 48 -2.91 -3.61 11.93
C ALA A 48 -2.82 -2.09 11.76
N VAL A 49 -3.94 -1.43 11.99
CA VAL A 49 -4.01 0.03 12.06
C VAL A 49 -4.16 0.38 13.53
N ALA A 50 -3.41 1.38 13.99
CA ALA A 50 -3.49 1.81 15.39
C ALA A 50 -4.88 2.40 15.68
N ASP A 51 -5.43 2.07 16.86
CA ASP A 51 -6.79 2.49 17.25
C ASP A 51 -6.90 4.02 17.40
N ASP A 52 -5.77 4.69 17.66
CA ASP A 52 -5.66 6.14 17.80
C ASP A 52 -5.24 6.84 16.49
N VAL A 53 -5.30 6.14 15.34
CA VAL A 53 -4.98 6.78 14.07
C VAL A 53 -6.04 7.85 13.75
N THR A 54 -5.58 9.09 13.64
CA THR A 54 -6.41 10.21 13.22
C THR A 54 -5.71 10.97 12.10
N LEU A 55 -6.43 11.25 11.02
CA LEU A 55 -5.96 12.12 9.96
C LEU A 55 -6.68 13.47 10.08
N SER A 56 -5.97 14.56 9.77
CA SER A 56 -6.49 15.91 10.01
C SER A 56 -7.67 16.32 9.13
N GLN A 57 -7.79 15.73 7.93
CA GLN A 57 -8.80 16.10 6.93
C GLN A 57 -9.66 14.92 6.46
N TYR A 58 -9.33 13.70 6.88
CA TYR A 58 -9.94 12.48 6.37
C TYR A 58 -10.25 11.53 7.51
N ASP A 59 -11.29 10.73 7.34
CA ASP A 59 -11.56 9.59 8.20
C ASP A 59 -10.98 8.33 7.56
N TYR A 60 -10.36 7.48 8.38
CA TYR A 60 -9.97 6.15 7.93
C TYR A 60 -11.22 5.28 7.74
N LEU A 61 -11.38 4.70 6.55
CA LEU A 61 -12.54 3.87 6.23
C LEU A 61 -12.22 2.38 6.37
N ASN A 62 -11.24 1.91 5.61
CA ASN A 62 -10.82 0.51 5.61
C ASN A 62 -9.44 0.34 4.97
N ILE A 63 -8.91 -0.88 5.08
CA ILE A 63 -7.76 -1.36 4.34
C ILE A 63 -8.18 -2.61 3.56
N THR A 64 -7.72 -2.71 2.32
CA THR A 64 -7.90 -3.90 1.48
C THR A 64 -6.53 -4.47 1.16
N LEU A 65 -6.41 -5.79 1.28
CA LEU A 65 -5.16 -6.51 1.06
C LEU A 65 -5.28 -7.34 -0.20
N ALA A 66 -4.24 -7.29 -1.02
CA ALA A 66 -4.12 -8.10 -2.23
C ALA A 66 -2.71 -8.70 -2.29
N ASN A 67 -2.62 -9.91 -2.84
CA ASN A 67 -1.33 -10.51 -3.21
C ASN A 67 -1.09 -10.21 -4.68
N ASN A 68 0.01 -9.51 -4.97
CA ASN A 68 0.43 -9.24 -6.33
C ASN A 68 1.71 -10.04 -6.61
N THR A 69 1.68 -10.89 -7.62
CA THR A 69 2.89 -11.50 -8.17
C THR A 69 3.39 -10.60 -9.29
N GLU A 70 4.41 -9.80 -9.01
CA GLU A 70 5.02 -8.97 -10.04
C GLU A 70 5.89 -9.81 -10.97
N THR A 71 5.72 -9.57 -12.27
CA THR A 71 6.58 -10.12 -13.31
C THR A 71 7.90 -9.35 -13.34
N ASP A 72 8.99 -10.03 -13.72
CA ASP A 72 10.37 -9.50 -13.80
C ASP A 72 10.51 -8.08 -14.37
N SER A 73 9.69 -7.74 -15.36
CA SER A 73 9.68 -6.45 -16.04
C SER A 73 9.20 -5.27 -15.19
N LYS A 74 8.51 -5.50 -14.06
CA LYS A 74 7.99 -4.44 -13.17
C LYS A 74 8.91 -4.09 -12.00
N VAL A 75 9.75 -5.04 -11.56
CA VAL A 75 10.71 -4.84 -10.45
C VAL A 75 11.67 -3.67 -10.73
N ASN A 76 12.04 -3.46 -11.99
CA ASN A 76 12.94 -2.37 -12.39
C ASN A 76 12.25 -0.99 -12.47
N ASN A 77 10.93 -0.90 -12.31
CA ASN A 77 10.14 0.32 -12.49
C ASN A 77 9.62 0.92 -11.16
N PHE A 78 9.99 0.38 -10.00
CA PHE A 78 9.60 0.94 -8.69
C PHE A 78 10.21 2.32 -8.37
N LEU A 79 11.01 2.90 -9.29
CA LEU A 79 11.61 4.23 -9.19
C LEU A 79 10.99 5.27 -10.16
N GLY A 80 9.84 4.97 -10.77
CA GLY A 80 9.11 5.87 -11.67
C GLY A 80 8.09 6.75 -10.96
#